data_AF-A0A967L364-F1
#
_entry.id   AF-A0A967L364-F1
#
_cell.length_a   1.000
_cell.length_b   1.000
_cell.length_c   1.000
_cell.angle_alpha   90.00
_cell.angle_beta   90.00
_cell.angle_gamma   90.00
#
_symmetry.space_group_name_H-M   'P 1'
#
loop_
_entity.id
_entity.type
_entity.pdbx_description
1 polymer ?
#
loop_
_entity_poly.entity_id
_entity_poly.type
_entity_poly.pdbx_seq_one_letter_code
_entity_poly.pdbx_strand_id
1 'polypeptide(L)'
;MKENVLDVLVYLFENYMADEAGQDHDQETLKVELLQAGFDHGEITKAFQWLEGLAAMQDSKSSEVSHTSHSMRLFTPEEAEKLDRECRGLLLFLEQVGVLDHHS
;
A
#
# COMPACT_ATOMS: atom_id res chain seq x y z
N MET A 1 13.70 -9.82 15.40
CA MET A 1 13.57 -9.30 14.03
C MET A 1 13.32 -7.81 14.18
N LYS A 2 14.01 -6.91 13.47
CA LYS A 2 13.66 -5.49 13.53
C LYS A 2 12.40 -5.34 12.69
N GLU A 3 11.29 -5.03 13.34
CA GLU A 3 10.05 -4.72 12.66
C GLU A 3 10.27 -3.48 11.78
N ASN A 4 9.69 -3.48 10.60
CA ASN A 4 9.77 -2.42 9.60
C ASN A 4 8.38 -1.80 9.44
N VAL A 5 8.33 -0.57 8.91
CA VAL A 5 7.10 0.13 8.48
C VAL A 5 6.12 -0.81 7.75
N LEU A 6 6.61 -1.71 6.91
CA LEU A 6 5.77 -2.67 6.20
C LEU A 6 5.01 -3.62 7.14
N ASP A 7 5.64 -4.10 8.20
CA ASP A 7 5.03 -5.02 9.16
C ASP A 7 3.87 -4.31 9.91
N VAL A 8 4.07 -3.03 10.25
CA VAL A 8 3.01 -2.18 10.85
C VAL A 8 1.83 -2.01 9.89
N LEU A 9 2.10 -1.75 8.60
CA LEU A 9 1.06 -1.58 7.58
C LEU A 9 0.28 -2.87 7.34
N VAL A 10 0.97 -4.02 7.28
CA VAL A 10 0.32 -5.34 7.16
C VAL A 10 -0.56 -5.62 8.37
N TYR A 11 -0.06 -5.38 9.58
CA TYR A 11 -0.84 -5.56 10.80
C TYR A 11 -2.09 -4.69 10.82
N LEU A 12 -1.98 -3.41 10.44
CA LEU A 12 -3.13 -2.51 10.32
C LEU A 12 -4.15 -3.03 9.30
N PHE A 13 -3.67 -3.49 8.14
CA PHE A 13 -4.53 -4.03 7.10
C PHE A 13 -5.29 -5.26 7.58
N GLU A 14 -4.59 -6.26 8.13
CA GLU A 14 -5.18 -7.53 8.55
C GLU A 14 -6.16 -7.38 9.72
N ASN A 15 -5.85 -6.51 10.69
CA ASN A 15 -6.62 -6.44 11.94
C ASN A 15 -7.71 -5.35 11.94
N TYR A 16 -7.61 -4.33 11.08
CA TYR A 16 -8.51 -3.17 11.14
C TYR A 16 -9.08 -2.73 9.80
N MET A 17 -8.46 -3.07 8.66
CA MET A 17 -8.94 -2.63 7.33
C MET A 17 -9.58 -3.76 6.50
N ALA A 18 -9.32 -5.03 6.86
CA ALA A 18 -9.84 -6.19 6.13
C ALA A 18 -11.33 -6.48 6.40
N ASP A 19 -11.87 -6.02 7.53
CA ASP A 19 -13.29 -6.16 7.84
C ASP A 19 -14.12 -5.01 7.24
N GLU A 20 -15.15 -5.33 6.44
CA GLU A 20 -16.08 -4.36 5.82
C GLU A 20 -16.90 -3.54 6.84
N ALA A 21 -16.79 -3.87 8.13
CA ALA A 21 -17.41 -3.10 9.20
C ALA A 21 -16.55 -1.87 9.48
N GLY A 22 -16.80 -0.78 8.74
CA GLY A 22 -16.16 0.53 8.88
C GLY A 22 -16.24 1.10 10.30
N GLN A 23 -15.39 0.59 11.19
CA GLN A 23 -15.07 1.22 12.45
C GLN A 23 -14.06 2.31 12.13
N ASP A 24 -14.51 3.57 12.19
CA ASP A 24 -13.65 4.73 12.33
C ASP A 24 -12.85 4.58 13.62
N HIS A 25 -11.73 3.85 13.53
CA HIS A 25 -10.78 3.78 14.61
C HIS A 25 -9.99 5.08 14.63
N ASP A 26 -10.10 5.80 15.74
CA ASP A 26 -9.31 6.99 15.99
C ASP A 26 -7.82 6.66 15.92
N GLN A 27 -7.06 7.49 15.20
CA GLN A 27 -5.64 7.29 14.91
C GLN A 27 -4.81 7.13 16.18
N GLU A 28 -5.16 7.85 17.26
CA GLU A 28 -4.44 7.73 18.53
C GLU A 28 -4.73 6.41 19.26
N THR A 29 -5.93 5.87 19.11
CA THR A 29 -6.27 4.54 19.64
C THR A 29 -5.43 3.47 18.96
N LEU A 30 -5.33 3.51 17.62
CA LEU A 30 -4.51 2.57 16.84
C LEU A 30 -3.03 2.64 17.21
N LYS A 31 -2.47 3.84 17.42
CA LYS A 31 -1.07 3.98 17.85
C LYS A 31 -0.81 3.32 19.20
N VAL A 32 -1.74 3.44 20.15
CA VAL A 32 -1.64 2.78 21.46
C VAL A 32 -1.70 1.27 21.31
N GLU A 33 -2.60 0.75 20.49
CA GLU A 33 -2.72 -0.70 20.25
C GLU A 33 -1.48 -1.28 19.55
N LEU A 34 -0.92 -0.57 18.58
CA LEU A 34 0.33 -0.97 17.92
C LEU A 34 1.52 -1.00 18.90
N LEU A 35 1.61 -0.05 19.83
CA LEU A 35 2.62 -0.08 20.89
C LEU A 35 2.42 -1.30 21.82
N GLN A 36 1.17 -1.63 22.13
CA GLN A 36 0.85 -2.83 22.95
C GLN A 36 1.14 -4.13 22.20
N ALA A 37 0.98 -4.15 20.88
CA ALA A 37 1.34 -5.27 20.02
C ALA A 37 2.86 -5.48 19.90
N GLY A 38 3.66 -4.49 20.32
CA GLY A 38 5.12 -4.58 20.40
C GLY A 38 5.88 -3.75 19.36
N PHE A 39 5.16 -3.00 18.52
CA PHE A 39 5.78 -2.19 17.47
C PHE A 39 6.58 -1.01 18.01
N ASP A 40 7.71 -0.72 17.35
CA ASP A 40 8.54 0.44 17.68
C ASP A 40 7.82 1.75 17.33
N HIS A 41 7.89 2.72 18.24
CA HIS A 41 7.24 4.02 18.07
C HIS A 41 7.67 4.76 16.79
N GLY A 42 8.94 4.62 16.39
CA GLY A 42 9.47 5.20 15.16
C GLY A 42 8.86 4.57 13.91
N GLU A 43 8.68 3.25 13.89
CA GLU A 43 8.06 2.53 12.77
C GLU A 43 6.56 2.81 12.68
N ILE A 44 5.87 2.89 13.81
CA ILE A 44 4.46 3.33 13.88
C ILE A 44 4.31 4.72 13.26
N THR A 45 5.14 5.68 13.68
CA THR A 45 5.07 7.07 13.19
C THR A 45 5.29 7.14 11.68
N LYS A 46 6.28 6.42 11.16
CA LYS A 46 6.56 6.35 9.72
C LYS A 46 5.41 5.73 8.93
N ALA A 47 4.76 4.69 9.46
CA ALA A 47 3.62 4.05 8.80
C ALA A 47 2.45 5.02 8.64
N PHE A 48 2.10 5.77 9.69
CA PHE A 48 1.04 6.77 9.60
C PHE A 48 1.40 7.93 8.67
N GLN A 49 2.63 8.43 8.71
CA GLN A 49 3.10 9.44 7.74
C GLN A 49 3.02 8.95 6.30
N TRP A 50 3.32 7.67 6.06
CA TRP A 50 3.19 7.05 4.75
C TRP A 50 1.72 6.98 4.29
N LEU A 51 0.80 6.60 5.18
CA LEU A 51 -0.66 6.57 4.89
C LEU A 51 -1.20 7.97 4.58
N GLU A 52 -0.81 8.99 5.35
CA GLU A 52 -1.18 10.39 5.09
C GLU A 52 -0.67 10.86 3.73
N GLY A 53 0.58 10.54 3.38
CA GLY A 53 1.14 10.84 2.07
C GLY A 53 0.39 10.13 0.94
N LEU A 54 -0.01 8.88 1.14
CA LEU A 54 -0.80 8.11 0.18
C LEU A 54 -2.18 8.74 -0.06
N ALA A 55 -2.87 9.15 1.01
CA ALA A 55 -4.17 9.83 0.91
C ALA A 55 -4.06 11.15 0.12
N ALA A 56 -3.05 11.97 0.43
CA ALA A 56 -2.81 13.22 -0.30
C ALA A 56 -2.50 12.99 -1.80
N MET A 57 -1.86 11.87 -2.16
CA MET A 57 -1.62 11.51 -3.56
C MET A 57 -2.91 11.10 -4.29
N GLN A 58 -3.85 10.43 -3.63
CA GLN A 58 -5.15 10.11 -4.23
C GLN A 58 -5.93 11.37 -4.60
N ASP A 59 -5.97 12.37 -3.71
CA ASP A 59 -6.65 13.64 -3.97
C ASP A 59 -6.04 14.42 -5.15
N SER A 60 -4.75 14.19 -5.44
CA SER A 60 -4.04 14.84 -6.54
C SER A 60 -4.23 14.18 -7.92
N LYS A 61 -4.76 12.95 -7.99
CA LYS A 61 -5.02 12.23 -9.25
C LYS A 61 -6.26 12.80 -9.96
N SER A 62 -6.10 14.01 -10.50
CA SER A 62 -7.10 14.72 -11.32
C SER A 62 -6.77 14.70 -12.82
N SER A 63 -5.95 13.75 -13.27
CA SER A 63 -5.71 13.52 -14.70
C SER A 63 -5.62 12.03 -14.98
N GLU A 64 -6.77 11.37 -14.88
CA GLU A 64 -6.95 10.05 -15.46
C GLU A 64 -6.89 10.19 -16.98
N VAL A 65 -5.73 9.88 -17.55
CA VAL A 65 -5.64 9.54 -18.96
C VAL A 65 -6.54 8.31 -19.13
N SER A 66 -7.50 8.33 -20.06
CA SER A 66 -8.33 7.14 -20.33
C SER A 66 -7.44 6.03 -20.87
N HIS A 67 -7.02 5.12 -20.00
CA HIS A 67 -6.33 3.91 -20.40
C HIS A 67 -7.36 2.92 -20.92
N THR A 68 -7.19 2.47 -22.17
CA THR A 68 -7.99 1.37 -22.71
C THR A 68 -7.59 0.08 -22.02
N SER A 69 -8.52 -0.85 -21.81
CA SER A 69 -8.32 -2.17 -21.16
C SER A 69 -7.28 -3.10 -21.84
N HIS A 70 -6.64 -2.64 -22.91
CA HIS A 70 -5.68 -3.38 -23.72
C HIS A 70 -4.29 -2.73 -23.72
N SER A 71 -4.09 -1.68 -22.93
CA SER A 71 -2.79 -1.05 -22.78
C SER A 71 -1.86 -1.96 -22.00
N MET A 72 -0.55 -1.85 -22.20
CA MET A 72 0.44 -2.58 -21.40
C MET A 72 1.45 -1.58 -20.84
N ARG A 73 1.71 -1.66 -19.54
CA ARG A 73 2.76 -0.86 -18.91
C ARG A 73 4.13 -1.29 -19.43
N LEU A 74 4.93 -0.33 -19.87
CA LEU A 74 6.33 -0.54 -20.20
C LEU A 74 7.19 0.00 -19.06
N PHE A 75 8.07 -0.85 -18.53
CA PHE A 75 8.96 -0.48 -17.44
C PHE A 75 10.24 0.14 -17.98
N THR A 76 10.67 1.26 -17.41
CA THR A 76 11.96 1.88 -17.76
C THR A 76 13.12 1.02 -17.26
N PRO A 77 14.35 1.23 -17.76
CA PRO A 77 15.53 0.55 -17.23
C PRO A 77 15.70 0.73 -15.72
N GLU A 78 15.45 1.93 -15.20
CA GLU A 78 15.55 2.27 -13.77
C GLU A 78 14.51 1.53 -12.93
N GLU A 79 13.28 1.42 -13.43
CA GLU A 79 12.24 0.61 -12.78
C GLU A 79 12.62 -0.88 -12.80
N ALA A 80 13.18 -1.37 -13.90
CA ALA A 80 13.57 -2.78 -14.04
C ALA A 80 14.72 -3.20 -13.13
N GLU A 81 15.52 -2.25 -12.62
CA GLU A 81 16.53 -2.50 -11.57
C GLU A 81 15.89 -2.79 -10.21
N LYS A 82 14.69 -2.26 -9.93
CA LYS A 82 13.95 -2.45 -8.68
C LYS A 82 12.89 -3.54 -8.80
N LEU A 83 12.26 -3.64 -9.96
CA LEU A 83 11.21 -4.56 -10.31
C LEU A 83 11.78 -5.53 -11.35
N ASP A 84 12.45 -6.57 -10.86
CA ASP A 84 13.04 -7.57 -11.72
C ASP A 84 11.98 -8.36 -12.51
N ARG A 85 12.40 -9.40 -13.24
CA ARG A 85 11.48 -10.18 -14.07
C ARG A 85 10.40 -10.91 -13.25
N GLU A 86 10.75 -11.39 -12.06
CA GLU A 86 9.84 -12.16 -11.21
C GLU A 86 8.80 -11.23 -10.57
N CYS A 87 9.24 -10.09 -10.04
CA CYS A 87 8.36 -9.04 -9.53
C CYS A 87 7.38 -8.55 -10.59
N ARG A 88 7.84 -8.28 -11.82
CA ARG A 88 6.95 -7.84 -12.90
C ARG A 88 5.97 -8.93 -13.35
N GLY A 89 6.39 -10.19 -13.34
CA GLY A 89 5.50 -11.32 -13.58
C GLY A 89 4.40 -11.44 -12.53
N LEU A 90 4.75 -11.23 -11.26
CA LEU A 90 3.77 -11.19 -10.16
C LEU A 90 2.78 -10.04 -10.31
N LEU A 91 3.24 -8.83 -10.65
CA LEU A 91 2.36 -7.68 -10.89
C LEU A 91 1.36 -7.96 -12.02
N LEU A 92 1.82 -8.53 -13.14
CA LEU A 92 0.96 -8.94 -14.25
C LEU A 92 -0.07 -10.00 -13.81
N PHE A 93 0.34 -10.98 -13.00
CA PHE A 93 -0.56 -11.99 -12.48
C PHE A 93 -1.65 -11.38 -11.58
N LEU A 94 -1.26 -10.50 -10.64
CA LEU A 94 -2.19 -9.84 -9.71
C LEU A 94 -3.22 -8.97 -10.44
N GLU A 95 -2.81 -8.31 -11.52
CA GLU A 95 -3.72 -7.60 -12.42
C GLU A 95 -4.71 -8.56 -13.11
N GLN A 96 -4.22 -9.67 -13.67
CA GLN A 96 -5.06 -10.65 -14.37
C GLN A 96 -6.11 -11.32 -13.47
N VAL A 97 -5.81 -11.50 -12.18
CA VAL A 97 -6.77 -12.04 -11.21
C VAL A 97 -7.66 -10.98 -10.57
N GLY A 98 -7.53 -9.71 -10.98
CA GLY A 98 -8.38 -8.61 -10.51
C GLY A 98 -8.05 -8.12 -9.09
N VAL A 99 -6.85 -8.39 -8.58
CA VAL A 99 -6.36 -7.82 -7.32
C VAL A 99 -5.83 -6.41 -7.53
N LEU A 100 -5.21 -6.14 -8.69
CA LEU A 100 -4.77 -4.81 -9.10
C LEU A 100 -5.64 -4.30 -10.25
N ASP A 101 -5.96 -3.01 -10.21
CA ASP A 101 -6.61 -2.33 -11.33
C ASP A 101 -5.62 -2.08 -12.48
N HIS A 102 -6.16 -2.02 -13.70
CA HIS A 102 -5.40 -1.69 -14.91
C HIS A 102 -4.88 -0.22 -14.93
N HIS A 103 -5.20 0.59 -13.92
CA HIS A 103 -4.78 1.98 -13.78
C HIS A 103 -3.30 2.07 -13.38
N SER A 104 -2.41 1.89 -14.36
CA SER A 104 -1.01 2.34 -14.35
C SER A 104 -0.79 3.48 -15.33
#